data_AF-A0A954V0S2-F1
#
_entry.id   AF-A0A954V0S2-F1
#
_cell.length_a   1.000
_cell.length_b   1.000
_cell.length_c   1.000
_cell.angle_alpha   90.00
_cell.angle_beta   90.00
_cell.angle_gamma   90.00
#
_symmetry.space_group_name_H-M   'P 1'
#
loop_
_entity.id
_entity.type
_entity.pdbx_description
1 polymer ?
#
loop_
_entity_poly.entity_id
_entity_poly.type
_entity_poly.pdbx_seq_one_letter_code
_entity_poly.pdbx_strand_id
1 'polypeptide(L)'
;KGDEPISRFVLLDHMDWLSEHLFPLLELEWQAILDRAAPNTRILWRSGGLRTDFIDRVQVARDGKPVKLPELLSYRSEQSATLHELDRVHTYGSFYIADLAS
;
A
#
# COMPACT_ATOMS: atom_id res chain seq x y z
N LYS A 1 -10.78 1.61 22.55
CA LYS A 1 -9.82 0.49 22.37
C LYS A 1 -9.47 0.48 20.89
N GLY A 2 -8.26 0.89 20.52
CA GLY A 2 -7.90 1.09 19.11
C GLY A 2 -7.07 2.33 18.80
N ASP A 3 -6.31 2.89 19.74
CA ASP A 3 -5.42 4.04 19.48
C ASP A 3 -3.93 3.63 19.40
N GLU A 4 -3.65 2.33 19.48
CA GLU A 4 -2.29 1.82 19.32
C GLU A 4 -1.83 1.94 17.86
N PRO A 5 -0.59 2.39 17.62
CA PRO A 5 0.01 2.40 16.29
C PRO A 5 0.09 0.99 15.71
N ILE A 6 -0.14 0.86 14.40
CA ILE A 6 -0.20 -0.39 13.67
C ILE A 6 1.10 -0.56 12.89
N SER A 7 1.78 -1.70 13.06
CA SER A 7 3.03 -1.98 12.35
C SER A 7 2.86 -2.85 11.11
N ARG A 8 1.69 -3.47 10.90
CA ARG A 8 1.44 -4.39 9.78
C ARG A 8 0.08 -4.10 9.17
N PHE A 9 0.08 -3.76 7.88
CA PHE A 9 -1.12 -3.59 7.08
C PHE A 9 -1.14 -4.64 5.97
N VAL A 10 -2.29 -5.28 5.78
CA VAL A 10 -2.53 -6.25 4.71
C VAL A 10 -3.75 -5.77 3.95
N LEU A 11 -3.51 -5.25 2.75
CA LEU A 11 -4.54 -4.76 1.84
C LEU A 11 -4.77 -5.83 0.78
N LEU A 12 -6.02 -6.03 0.38
CA LEU A 12 -6.33 -6.89 -0.76
C LEU A 12 -6.46 -6.02 -2.01
N ASP A 13 -7.25 -6.46 -2.97
CA ASP A 13 -7.46 -5.85 -4.28
C ASP A 13 -8.49 -4.71 -4.29
N HIS A 14 -9.10 -4.36 -3.15
CA HIS A 14 -10.13 -3.30 -3.12
C HIS A 14 -9.62 -1.94 -3.61
N MET A 15 -8.31 -1.71 -3.52
CA MET A 15 -7.65 -0.53 -4.07
C MET A 15 -7.76 -0.44 -5.60
N ASP A 16 -7.87 -1.57 -6.32
CA ASP A 16 -8.07 -1.57 -7.77
C ASP A 16 -9.38 -0.87 -8.10
N TRP A 17 -10.46 -1.26 -7.41
CA TRP A 17 -11.77 -0.65 -7.58
C TRP A 17 -11.78 0.84 -7.21
N LEU A 18 -11.15 1.19 -6.08
CA LEU A 18 -11.02 2.60 -5.67
C LEU A 18 -10.22 3.42 -6.69
N SER A 19 -9.15 2.86 -7.25
CA SER A 19 -8.32 3.57 -8.22
C SER A 19 -9.07 3.93 -9.51
N GLU A 20 -10.05 3.12 -9.89
CA GLU A 20 -10.86 3.32 -11.09
C GLU A 20 -12.09 4.21 -10.82
N HIS A 21 -12.75 4.02 -9.67
CA HIS A 21 -14.06 4.61 -9.42
C HIS A 21 -14.04 5.77 -8.42
N LEU A 22 -13.14 5.76 -7.43
CA LEU A 22 -13.14 6.69 -6.29
C LEU A 22 -11.71 7.02 -5.84
N PHE A 23 -10.88 7.53 -6.75
CA PHE A 23 -9.48 7.83 -6.47
C PHE A 23 -9.25 8.74 -5.24
N PRO A 24 -10.06 9.79 -4.99
CA PRO A 24 -9.91 10.58 -3.77
C PRO A 24 -10.10 9.78 -2.47
N LEU A 25 -10.92 8.73 -2.49
CA LEU A 25 -11.10 7.86 -1.33
C LEU A 25 -9.90 6.94 -1.13
N LEU A 26 -9.24 6.51 -2.21
CA LEU A 26 -7.96 5.80 -2.14
C LEU A 26 -6.89 6.67 -1.44
N GLU A 27 -6.79 7.95 -1.79
CA GLU A 27 -5.87 8.89 -1.15
C GLU A 27 -6.16 9.06 0.36
N LEU A 28 -7.45 9.20 0.72
CA LEU A 28 -7.86 9.28 2.12
C LEU A 28 -7.56 7.99 2.90
N GLU A 29 -7.73 6.81 2.30
CA GLU A 29 -7.39 5.54 2.92
C GLU A 29 -5.89 5.44 3.19
N TRP A 30 -5.06 5.81 2.21
CA TRP A 30 -3.61 5.84 2.40
C TRP A 30 -3.17 6.85 3.46
N GLN A 31 -3.80 8.03 3.52
CA GLN A 31 -3.56 8.97 4.62
C GLN A 31 -3.87 8.33 5.97
N ALA A 32 -5.03 7.66 6.09
CA ALA A 32 -5.42 7.01 7.34
C ALA A 32 -4.46 5.87 7.74
N ILE A 33 -3.90 5.14 6.78
CA ILE A 33 -2.85 4.14 7.03
C ILE A 33 -1.60 4.82 7.60
N LEU A 34 -1.16 5.92 7.01
CA LEU A 34 0.03 6.68 7.45
C LEU A 34 -0.15 7.28 8.84
N ASP A 35 -1.33 7.85 9.13
CA ASP A 35 -1.65 8.45 10.43
C ASP A 35 -1.63 7.42 11.57
N ARG A 36 -1.88 6.15 11.24
CA ARG A 36 -1.90 5.04 12.19
C ARG A 36 -0.63 4.21 12.20
N ALA A 37 0.31 4.47 11.30
CA ALA A 37 1.51 3.65 11.14
C ALA A 37 2.45 3.79 12.34
N ALA A 38 2.90 2.67 12.87
CA ALA A 38 3.99 2.60 13.83
C ALA A 38 5.36 2.84 13.15
N PRO A 39 6.43 3.12 13.89
CA PRO A 39 7.79 2.99 13.37
C PRO A 39 8.02 1.58 12.78
N ASN A 40 8.76 1.49 11.67
CA ASN A 40 9.04 0.22 10.97
C ASN A 40 7.78 -0.52 10.50
N THR A 41 6.78 0.24 10.03
CA THR A 41 5.55 -0.32 9.46
C THR A 41 5.85 -1.06 8.16
N ARG A 42 5.21 -2.21 7.98
CA ARG A 42 5.21 -2.99 6.74
C ARG A 42 3.80 -3.08 6.19
N ILE A 43 3.69 -2.87 4.89
CA ILE A 43 2.45 -2.88 4.14
C ILE A 43 2.60 -3.94 3.05
N LEU A 44 1.63 -4.85 3.00
CA LEU A 44 1.48 -5.84 1.96
C LEU A 44 0.20 -5.54 1.21
N TRP A 45 0.24 -5.55 -0.11
CA TRP A 45 -0.97 -5.49 -0.90
C TRP A 45 -0.95 -6.39 -2.11
N ARG A 46 -2.15 -6.66 -2.62
CA ARG A 46 -2.39 -7.46 -3.82
C ARG A 46 -3.25 -6.67 -4.78
N SER A 47 -3.16 -7.00 -6.06
CA SER A 47 -3.98 -6.41 -7.11
C SER A 47 -4.37 -7.46 -8.13
N GLY A 48 -5.58 -7.33 -8.67
CA GLY A 48 -6.02 -8.09 -9.85
C GLY A 48 -5.25 -7.69 -11.10
N GLY A 49 -4.71 -6.47 -11.16
CA GLY A 49 -3.83 -5.99 -12.22
C GLY A 49 -2.43 -6.59 -12.14
N LEU A 50 -1.74 -6.62 -13.28
CA LEU A 50 -0.32 -7.03 -13.36
C LEU A 50 0.63 -6.05 -12.65
N ARG A 51 0.17 -4.81 -12.44
CA ARG A 51 0.92 -3.72 -11.82
C ARG A 51 -0.03 -2.79 -11.06
N THR A 52 0.52 -2.10 -10.06
CA THR A 52 -0.20 -1.11 -9.25
C THR A 52 0.24 0.32 -9.55
N ASP A 53 0.32 0.69 -10.83
CA ASP A 53 0.79 2.03 -11.26
C ASP A 53 -0.11 3.18 -10.74
N PHE A 54 -1.32 2.88 -10.26
CA PHE A 54 -2.17 3.86 -9.57
C PHE A 54 -1.54 4.38 -8.27
N ILE A 55 -0.69 3.59 -7.60
CA ILE A 55 0.04 3.98 -6.39
C ILE A 55 0.96 5.17 -6.69
N ASP A 56 1.52 5.26 -7.90
CA ASP A 56 2.43 6.34 -8.31
C ASP A 56 1.77 7.72 -8.38
N ARG A 57 0.43 7.74 -8.36
CA ARG A 57 -0.39 8.94 -8.45
C ARG A 57 -0.97 9.37 -7.11
N VAL A 58 -0.97 8.49 -6.10
CA VAL A 58 -1.56 8.76 -4.78
C VAL A 58 -0.80 9.91 -4.11
N GLN A 59 -1.52 10.97 -3.77
CA GLN A 59 -1.00 12.08 -2.97
C GLN A 59 -1.45 11.94 -1.52
N VAL A 60 -0.51 12.15 -0.60
CA VAL A 60 -0.75 12.16 0.86
C VAL A 60 -0.07 13.37 1.47
N ALA A 61 -0.40 13.69 2.72
CA ALA A 61 0.25 14.74 3.49
C ALA A 61 1.23 14.15 4.50
N ARG A 62 2.47 14.64 4.47
CA ARG A 62 3.49 14.40 5.50
C ARG A 62 3.97 15.74 6.04
N ASP A 63 3.87 15.94 7.35
CA ASP A 63 4.21 17.21 8.02
C ASP A 63 3.51 18.43 7.38
N GLY A 64 2.26 18.25 6.97
CA GLY A 64 1.43 19.28 6.34
C GLY A 64 1.78 19.59 4.87
N LYS A 65 2.69 18.84 4.25
CA LYS A 65 3.08 19.02 2.85
C LYS A 65 2.61 17.85 1.99
N PRO A 66 2.13 18.10 0.76
CA PRO A 66 1.80 17.03 -0.18
C PRO A 66 3.08 16.30 -0.62
N VAL A 67 3.02 14.97 -0.62
CA VAL A 67 4.07 14.07 -1.07
C VAL A 67 3.43 12.89 -1.81
N LYS A 68 4.10 12.36 -2.83
CA LYS A 68 3.62 11.15 -3.49
C LYS A 68 3.87 9.94 -2.60
N LEU A 69 2.89 9.06 -2.53
CA LEU A 69 2.99 7.85 -1.72
C LEU A 69 4.27 7.00 -1.99
N PRO A 70 4.73 6.77 -3.23
CA PRO A 70 5.94 5.99 -3.47
C PRO A 70 7.21 6.56 -2.84
N GLU A 71 7.26 7.88 -2.61
CA GLU A 71 8.41 8.53 -1.96
C GLU A 71 8.52 8.14 -0.48
N LEU A 72 7.43 7.66 0.11
CA LEU A 72 7.36 7.17 1.49
C LEU A 72 7.54 5.65 1.59
N LEU A 73 7.67 4.93 0.47
CA LEU A 73 7.68 3.47 0.44
C LEU A 73 9.04 2.93 0.01
N SER A 74 9.56 2.02 0.82
CA SER A 74 10.74 1.20 0.49
C SER A 74 10.29 -0.19 0.05
N TYR A 75 10.22 -0.38 -1.27
CA TYR A 75 9.74 -1.63 -1.88
C TYR A 75 10.70 -2.80 -1.65
N ARG A 76 10.13 -3.96 -1.31
CA ARG A 76 10.84 -5.24 -1.20
C ARG A 76 10.55 -6.09 -2.42
N SER A 77 10.96 -5.61 -3.59
CA SER A 77 10.57 -6.18 -4.89
C SER A 77 10.98 -7.65 -5.06
N GLU A 78 12.21 -8.01 -4.69
CA GLU A 78 12.68 -9.41 -4.76
C GLU A 78 11.86 -10.33 -3.85
N GLN A 79 11.64 -9.92 -2.60
CA GLN A 79 10.83 -10.69 -1.66
C GLN A 79 9.38 -10.81 -2.15
N SER A 80 8.84 -9.75 -2.76
CA SER A 80 7.48 -9.73 -3.29
C SER A 80 7.35 -10.72 -4.45
N ALA A 81 8.30 -10.72 -5.39
CA ALA A 81 8.32 -11.65 -6.51
C ALA A 81 8.40 -13.11 -6.04
N THR A 82 9.36 -13.42 -5.15
CA THR A 82 9.53 -14.78 -4.61
C THR A 82 8.29 -15.28 -3.87
N LEU A 83 7.63 -14.42 -3.09
CA LEU A 83 6.42 -14.80 -2.36
C LEU A 83 5.19 -14.89 -3.25
N HIS A 84 5.13 -14.09 -4.33
CA HIS A 84 4.05 -14.17 -5.32
C HIS A 84 4.03 -15.53 -6.02
N GLU A 85 5.18 -16.09 -6.36
CA GLU A 85 5.28 -17.44 -6.95
C GLU A 85 4.75 -18.54 -6.01
N LEU A 86 4.81 -18.32 -4.69
CA LEU A 86 4.29 -19.24 -3.68
C LEU A 86 2.81 -19.03 -3.38
N ASP A 87 2.20 -17.98 -3.94
CA ASP A 87 0.79 -17.65 -3.72
C ASP A 87 -0.11 -18.64 -4.48
N ARG A 88 -0.83 -19.48 -3.73
CA ARG A 88 -1.68 -20.54 -4.29
C ARG A 88 -3.02 -20.03 -4.78
N VAL A 89 -3.37 -18.77 -4.50
CA VAL A 89 -4.70 -18.23 -4.79
C VAL A 89 -4.87 -17.89 -6.28
N HIS A 90 -3.78 -17.73 -7.04
CA HIS A 90 -3.74 -17.48 -8.51
C HIS A 90 -4.70 -16.41 -9.07
N THR A 91 -5.36 -15.65 -8.20
CA THR A 91 -6.42 -14.69 -8.56
C THR A 91 -5.83 -13.29 -8.75
N TYR A 92 -4.70 -13.01 -8.12
CA TYR A 92 -4.04 -11.70 -8.16
C TYR A 92 -2.96 -11.68 -9.24
N GLY A 93 -2.97 -10.65 -10.08
CA GLY A 93 -1.95 -10.43 -11.10
C GLY A 93 -0.65 -9.87 -10.54
N SER A 94 -0.67 -9.34 -9.31
CA SER A 94 0.53 -8.81 -8.64
C SER A 94 0.42 -8.82 -7.12
N PHE A 95 1.59 -8.78 -6.48
CA PHE A 95 1.78 -8.80 -5.03
C PHE A 95 2.95 -7.91 -4.66
N TYR A 96 2.78 -7.10 -3.61
CA TYR A 96 3.76 -6.12 -3.18
C TYR A 96 3.95 -6.14 -1.68
N ILE A 97 5.19 -5.94 -1.27
CA ILE A 97 5.58 -5.63 0.10
C ILE A 97 6.41 -4.35 0.07
N ALA A 98 6.04 -3.38 0.91
CA ALA A 98 6.85 -2.21 1.18
C ALA A 98 6.97 -1.95 2.68
N ASP A 99 8.10 -1.41 3.09
CA ASP A 99 8.24 -0.81 4.41
C ASP A 99 8.01 0.70 4.29
N LEU A 100 7.39 1.30 5.30
CA LEU A 100 7.27 2.76 5.38
C LEU A 100 8.65 3.35 5.70
N ALA A 101 9.13 4.25 4.85
CA ALA A 101 10.37 4.99 5.08
C ALA A 101 10.22 5.86 6.34
N SER A 102 11.23 5.80 7.20
CA SER A 102 11.30 6.56 8.46
C SER A 102 11.51 8.04 8.22
#